data_AF-A0A0D7AXL1-F1
#
_entry.id   AF-A0A0D7AXL1-F1
#
_cell.length_a   1.000
_cell.length_b   1.000
_cell.length_c   1.000
_cell.angle_alpha   90.00
_cell.angle_beta   90.00
_cell.angle_gamma   90.00
#
_symmetry.space_group_name_H-M   'P 1'
#
loop_
_entity.id
_entity.type
_entity.pdbx_description
1 polymer ?
#
loop_
_entity_poly.entity_id
_entity_poly.type
_entity_poly.pdbx_seq_one_letter_code
_entity_poly.pdbx_strand_id
1 'polypeptide(L)'
;MFAWLESIIQHDYPPGAKWTTHRPKECLNAVLGRPPHPDDANFDTVWPQYVRDVLDASGQRHTHNDTCFKKLKLAMGRLSPKERDELCRFNLPAETRDRTVMDEEGAILPKRTDPMMCGHNTTTSAACQCNTDTKFVGSGWVGMAMSVYMSSYTAKATIESAIVLSALAAAIEAAELKGDQLTDEIEQSRLVLRRTLNIMVGRRELSGQQVAA
;
A
#
# COMPACT_ATOMS: atom_id res chain seq x y z
N MET A 1 -23.91 10.55 -13.42
CA MET A 1 -22.44 10.65 -13.24
C MET A 1 -22.02 10.29 -11.83
N PHE A 2 -22.47 10.98 -10.78
CA PHE A 2 -22.04 10.70 -9.40
C PHE A 2 -22.41 9.31 -8.89
N ALA A 3 -23.61 8.80 -9.17
CA ALA A 3 -23.99 7.43 -8.79
C ALA A 3 -23.06 6.36 -9.39
N TRP A 4 -22.62 6.57 -10.65
CA TRP A 4 -21.61 5.71 -11.27
C TRP A 4 -20.26 5.82 -10.55
N LEU A 5 -19.82 7.03 -10.22
CA LEU A 5 -18.57 7.22 -9.49
C LEU A 5 -18.59 6.58 -8.09
N GLU A 6 -19.69 6.74 -7.36
CA GLU A 6 -19.91 6.13 -6.03
C GLU A 6 -19.99 4.60 -6.10
N SER A 7 -20.42 4.04 -7.23
CA SER A 7 -20.40 2.60 -7.45
C SER A 7 -18.98 2.03 -7.67
N ILE A 8 -18.03 2.88 -8.06
CA ILE A 8 -16.65 2.48 -8.39
C ILE A 8 -15.68 2.81 -7.25
N ILE A 9 -15.76 4.01 -6.68
CA ILE A 9 -14.84 4.50 -5.66
C ILE A 9 -15.59 4.65 -4.35
N GLN A 10 -15.17 3.86 -3.37
CA GLN A 10 -15.74 3.81 -2.03
C GLN A 10 -14.70 4.30 -1.01
N HIS A 11 -15.20 4.92 0.05
CA HIS A 11 -14.40 5.37 1.19
C HIS A 11 -14.97 4.83 2.49
N ASP A 12 -15.62 3.67 2.45
CA ASP A 12 -16.33 3.07 3.58
C ASP A 12 -16.24 1.55 3.48
N TYR A 13 -16.51 0.85 4.57
CA TYR A 13 -16.65 -0.60 4.52
C TYR A 13 -17.90 -1.01 3.72
N PRO A 14 -17.87 -2.17 3.06
CA PRO A 14 -19.04 -2.70 2.37
C PRO A 14 -20.20 -2.91 3.36
N PRO A 15 -21.45 -2.58 2.97
CA PRO A 15 -22.62 -2.76 3.83
C PRO A 15 -22.86 -4.25 4.11
N GLY A 16 -23.42 -4.56 5.28
CA GLY A 16 -23.78 -5.93 5.67
C GLY A 16 -22.60 -6.78 6.19
N ALA A 17 -21.36 -6.30 6.09
CA ALA A 17 -20.22 -6.95 6.72
C ALA A 17 -20.30 -6.84 8.25
N LYS A 18 -20.00 -7.94 8.97
CA LYS A 18 -19.96 -7.95 10.42
C LYS A 18 -18.79 -7.13 10.91
N TRP A 19 -18.98 -6.45 12.04
CA TRP A 19 -17.92 -5.65 12.63
C TRP A 19 -16.84 -6.57 13.22
N THR A 20 -15.63 -6.46 12.69
CA THR A 20 -14.42 -7.13 13.14
C THR A 20 -13.53 -6.14 13.89
N THR A 21 -12.87 -6.58 14.96
CA THR A 21 -11.83 -5.79 15.63
C THR A 21 -10.62 -5.65 14.73
N HIS A 22 -10.00 -4.47 14.66
CA HIS A 22 -8.81 -4.15 13.84
C HIS A 22 -7.79 -5.29 13.70
N ARG A 23 -7.54 -5.73 12.45
CA ARG A 23 -6.52 -6.72 12.06
C ARG A 23 -6.49 -8.01 12.91
N PRO A 24 -7.59 -8.78 13.02
CA PRO A 24 -7.52 -10.12 13.57
C PRO A 24 -6.67 -11.02 12.66
N LYS A 25 -6.02 -12.04 13.23
CA LYS A 25 -5.31 -13.07 12.44
C LYS A 25 -6.23 -13.72 11.38
N GLU A 26 -7.52 -13.76 11.66
CA GLU A 26 -8.56 -14.30 10.76
C GLU A 26 -8.62 -13.54 9.43
N CYS A 27 -8.44 -12.21 9.43
CA CYS A 27 -8.44 -11.42 8.19
C CYS A 27 -7.17 -11.64 7.34
N LEU A 28 -6.09 -12.19 7.90
CA LEU A 28 -4.89 -12.54 7.13
C LEU A 28 -5.19 -13.64 6.10
N ASN A 29 -6.16 -14.52 6.38
CA ASN A 29 -6.57 -15.54 5.41
C ASN A 29 -7.14 -14.91 4.13
N ALA A 30 -7.78 -13.75 4.23
CA ALA A 30 -8.35 -13.06 3.08
C ALA A 30 -7.28 -12.49 2.13
N VAL A 31 -6.09 -12.16 2.65
CA VAL A 31 -4.96 -11.65 1.84
C VAL A 31 -3.93 -12.70 1.45
N LEU A 32 -4.02 -13.90 2.03
CA LEU A 32 -3.16 -15.05 1.71
C LEU A 32 -3.89 -16.14 0.91
N GLY A 33 -5.22 -16.05 0.80
CA GLY A 33 -6.08 -17.01 0.11
C GLY A 33 -6.47 -16.59 -1.30
N ARG A 34 -7.42 -17.30 -1.90
CA ARG A 34 -8.06 -16.88 -3.15
C ARG A 34 -9.35 -16.12 -2.83
N PRO A 35 -9.75 -15.13 -3.64
CA PRO A 35 -11.06 -14.52 -3.53
C PRO A 35 -12.19 -15.55 -3.67
N PRO A 36 -13.38 -15.30 -3.06
CA PRO A 36 -14.58 -16.09 -3.31
C PRO A 36 -14.90 -16.18 -4.80
N HIS A 37 -15.36 -17.34 -5.26
CA HIS A 37 -15.70 -17.53 -6.67
C HIS A 37 -17.06 -16.88 -6.97
N PRO A 38 -17.21 -16.07 -8.03
CA PRO A 38 -18.45 -15.35 -8.32
C PRO A 38 -19.63 -16.27 -8.62
N ASP A 39 -19.38 -17.48 -9.12
CA ASP A 39 -20.42 -18.47 -9.42
C ASP A 39 -20.88 -19.29 -8.20
N ASP A 40 -20.27 -19.09 -7.02
CA ASP A 40 -20.69 -19.78 -5.81
C ASP A 40 -22.06 -19.28 -5.33
N ALA A 41 -22.95 -20.20 -4.96
CA ALA A 41 -24.33 -19.86 -4.55
C ALA A 41 -24.41 -18.91 -3.32
N ASN A 42 -23.34 -18.81 -2.53
CA ASN A 42 -23.24 -17.95 -1.36
C ASN A 42 -22.39 -16.69 -1.60
N PHE A 43 -21.96 -16.41 -2.84
CA PHE A 43 -21.05 -15.30 -3.17
C PHE A 43 -21.53 -13.97 -2.57
N ASP A 44 -22.79 -13.58 -2.81
CA ASP A 44 -23.35 -12.30 -2.34
C ASP A 44 -23.35 -12.17 -0.81
N THR A 45 -23.36 -13.30 -0.09
CA THR A 45 -23.33 -13.30 1.37
C THR A 45 -21.92 -13.25 1.94
N VAL A 46 -20.95 -13.86 1.24
CA VAL A 46 -19.55 -13.97 1.70
C VAL A 46 -18.72 -12.76 1.23
N TRP A 47 -19.02 -12.24 0.05
CA TRP A 47 -18.25 -11.18 -0.60
C TRP A 47 -18.08 -9.91 0.25
N PRO A 48 -19.14 -9.33 0.86
CA PRO A 48 -18.98 -8.14 1.69
C PRO A 48 -18.03 -8.35 2.87
N GLN A 49 -18.10 -9.52 3.52
CA GLN A 49 -17.20 -9.85 4.62
C GLN A 49 -15.77 -10.05 4.13
N TYR A 50 -15.59 -10.77 3.04
CA TYR A 50 -14.27 -10.98 2.43
C TYR A 50 -13.60 -9.64 2.07
N VAL A 51 -14.31 -8.74 1.41
CA VAL A 51 -13.81 -7.40 1.08
C VAL A 51 -13.42 -6.66 2.35
N ARG A 52 -14.28 -6.62 3.36
CA ARG A 52 -13.94 -5.99 4.66
C ARG A 52 -12.64 -6.55 5.25
N ASP A 53 -12.50 -7.88 5.27
CA ASP A 53 -11.32 -8.55 5.82
C ASP A 53 -10.04 -8.16 5.05
N VAL A 54 -10.12 -8.06 3.72
CA VAL A 54 -9.03 -7.54 2.88
C VAL A 54 -8.70 -6.09 3.24
N LEU A 55 -9.69 -5.21 3.38
CA LEU A 55 -9.48 -3.79 3.71
C LEU A 55 -8.82 -3.63 5.10
N ASP A 56 -9.24 -4.43 6.08
CA ASP A 56 -8.64 -4.44 7.43
C ASP A 56 -7.21 -4.97 7.42
N ALA A 57 -6.99 -6.14 6.82
CA ALA A 57 -5.68 -6.81 6.79
C ALA A 57 -4.63 -5.98 6.03
N SER A 58 -5.04 -5.35 4.92
CA SER A 58 -4.15 -4.53 4.09
C SER A 58 -3.89 -3.13 4.66
N GLY A 59 -4.64 -2.70 5.69
CA GLY A 59 -4.53 -1.37 6.25
C GLY A 59 -5.09 -0.27 5.35
N GLN A 60 -6.16 -0.58 4.60
CA GLN A 60 -6.88 0.39 3.78
C GLN A 60 -7.48 1.52 4.64
N ARG A 61 -8.01 1.16 5.82
CA ARG A 61 -8.39 2.14 6.84
C ARG A 61 -7.14 2.61 7.58
N HIS A 62 -6.86 3.89 7.47
CA HIS A 62 -5.66 4.49 8.02
C HIS A 62 -5.64 4.42 9.54
N THR A 63 -4.45 4.12 10.06
CA THR A 63 -4.14 4.22 11.50
C THR A 63 -2.80 4.93 11.60
N HIS A 64 -2.77 6.01 12.37
CA HIS A 64 -1.55 6.79 12.55
C HIS A 64 -0.43 5.90 13.11
N ASN A 65 0.72 6.01 12.47
CA ASN A 65 1.97 5.36 12.85
C ASN A 65 3.14 6.26 12.45
N ASP A 66 4.37 5.89 12.79
CA ASP A 66 5.55 6.72 12.52
C ASP A 66 5.75 7.06 11.03
N THR A 67 5.23 6.25 10.10
CA THR A 67 5.33 6.56 8.67
C THR A 67 4.57 7.82 8.28
N CYS A 68 3.49 8.15 9.00
CA CYS A 68 2.69 9.36 8.81
C CYS A 68 3.54 10.62 9.01
N PHE A 69 4.51 10.52 9.92
CA PHE A 69 5.34 11.63 10.38
C PHE A 69 6.79 11.51 9.92
N LYS A 70 7.11 10.57 9.01
CA LYS A 70 8.50 10.33 8.54
C LYS A 70 9.18 11.58 7.96
N LYS A 71 8.40 12.53 7.41
CA LYS A 71 8.93 13.79 6.89
C LYS A 71 9.14 14.85 7.97
N LEU A 72 8.58 14.63 9.16
CA LEU A 72 8.77 15.47 10.33
C LEU A 72 9.97 14.96 11.12
N LYS A 73 10.74 15.87 11.70
CA LYS A 73 11.84 15.52 12.61
C LYS A 73 11.35 15.20 14.04
N LEU A 74 10.10 14.74 14.16
CA LEU A 74 9.41 14.49 15.42
C LEU A 74 8.83 13.07 15.40
N ALA A 75 9.04 12.32 16.48
CA ALA A 75 8.42 11.01 16.67
C ALA A 75 6.92 11.17 17.02
N MET A 76 6.08 10.24 16.57
CA MET A 76 4.63 10.27 16.81
C MET A 76 4.27 10.40 18.29
N GLY A 77 5.04 9.73 19.16
CA GLY A 77 4.83 9.77 20.61
C GLY A 77 4.94 11.17 21.22
N ARG A 78 5.56 12.12 20.53
CA ARG A 78 5.67 13.53 20.95
C ARG A 78 4.52 14.42 20.46
N LEU A 79 3.68 13.90 19.57
CA LEU A 79 2.52 14.60 19.02
C LEU A 79 1.28 14.23 19.83
N SER A 80 0.51 15.25 20.21
CA SER A 80 -0.86 15.08 20.71
C SER A 80 -1.76 14.44 19.64
N PRO A 81 -2.91 13.84 20.01
CA PRO A 81 -3.84 13.29 19.03
C PRO A 81 -4.25 14.28 17.95
N LYS A 82 -4.49 15.55 18.31
CA LYS A 82 -4.84 16.60 17.36
C LYS A 82 -3.70 16.91 16.39
N GLU A 83 -2.46 17.02 16.89
CA GLU A 83 -1.30 17.22 16.02
C GLU A 83 -1.06 16.04 15.08
N ARG A 84 -1.38 14.81 15.51
CA ARG A 84 -1.26 13.62 14.63
C ARG A 84 -2.20 13.71 13.44
N ASP A 85 -3.42 14.18 13.67
CA ASP A 85 -4.42 14.40 12.62
C ASP A 85 -3.99 15.52 11.67
N GLU A 86 -3.58 16.68 12.21
CA GLU A 86 -3.19 17.85 11.42
C GLU A 86 -1.89 17.64 10.63
N LEU A 87 -0.93 16.88 11.19
CA LEU A 87 0.39 16.68 10.61
C LEU A 87 0.52 15.35 9.86
N CYS A 88 -0.58 14.61 9.69
CA CYS A 88 -0.58 13.37 8.93
C CYS A 88 -0.22 13.67 7.48
N ARG A 89 0.91 13.13 6.98
CA ARG A 89 1.33 13.34 5.58
C ARG A 89 0.32 12.86 4.53
N PHE A 90 -0.63 12.01 4.93
CA PHE A 90 -1.68 11.47 4.06
C PHE A 90 -2.94 12.33 4.08
N ASN A 91 -2.96 13.43 4.86
CA ASN A 91 -4.09 14.34 5.04
C ASN A 91 -5.35 13.60 5.54
N LEU A 92 -5.17 12.78 6.57
CA LEU A 92 -6.24 12.05 7.25
C LEU A 92 -6.26 12.47 8.73
N PRO A 93 -7.43 12.74 9.32
CA PRO A 93 -8.79 12.53 8.80
C PRO A 93 -9.17 13.48 7.66
N ALA A 94 -9.81 12.95 6.63
CA ALA A 94 -10.39 13.76 5.57
C ALA A 94 -11.79 14.25 5.95
N GLU A 95 -12.24 15.31 5.28
CA GLU A 95 -13.59 15.82 5.44
C GLU A 95 -14.65 14.82 4.95
N THR A 96 -15.62 14.53 5.81
CA THR A 96 -16.73 13.61 5.55
C THR A 96 -17.84 14.27 4.73
N ARG A 97 -18.45 13.51 3.82
CA ARG A 97 -19.56 13.95 2.97
C ARG A 97 -20.51 12.79 2.75
N ASP A 98 -21.81 13.02 2.94
CA ASP A 98 -22.84 11.99 2.77
C ASP A 98 -23.13 11.64 1.30
N ARG A 99 -22.72 12.52 0.37
CA ARG A 99 -22.88 12.36 -1.07
C ARG A 99 -21.73 13.00 -1.84
N THR A 100 -21.50 12.52 -3.06
CA THR A 100 -20.57 13.15 -3.99
C THR A 100 -21.14 14.46 -4.50
N VAL A 101 -20.32 15.50 -4.48
CA VAL A 101 -20.68 16.84 -4.97
C VAL A 101 -19.59 17.36 -5.90
N MET A 102 -19.93 18.36 -6.69
CA MET A 102 -18.95 19.17 -7.43
C MET A 102 -18.93 20.56 -6.80
N ASP A 103 -17.74 21.08 -6.52
CA ASP A 103 -17.59 22.45 -5.99
C ASP A 103 -17.71 23.50 -7.10
N GLU A 104 -17.60 24.77 -6.72
CA GLU A 104 -17.72 25.91 -7.63
C GLU A 104 -16.60 25.94 -8.68
N GLU A 105 -15.45 25.38 -8.35
CA GLU A 105 -14.27 25.23 -9.19
C GLU A 105 -14.35 24.01 -10.13
N GLY A 106 -15.41 23.21 -10.03
CA GLY A 106 -15.65 22.04 -10.88
C GLY A 106 -14.90 20.78 -10.42
N ALA A 107 -14.29 20.77 -9.25
CA ALA A 107 -13.68 19.58 -8.67
C ALA A 107 -14.75 18.66 -8.08
N ILE A 108 -14.62 17.36 -8.35
CA ILE A 108 -15.52 16.34 -7.82
C ILE A 108 -15.02 15.88 -6.46
N LEU A 109 -15.84 16.09 -5.43
CA LEU A 109 -15.60 15.72 -4.05
C LEU A 109 -16.40 14.45 -3.74
N PRO A 110 -15.76 13.27 -3.66
CA PRO A 110 -16.46 12.01 -3.51
C PRO A 110 -17.12 11.88 -2.13
N LYS A 111 -18.23 11.14 -2.08
CA LYS A 111 -18.84 10.66 -0.84
C LYS A 111 -17.78 9.96 0.03
N ARG A 112 -17.81 10.27 1.34
CA ARG A 112 -16.93 9.69 2.36
C ARG A 112 -17.61 9.75 3.72
N THR A 113 -17.96 8.59 4.29
CA THR A 113 -18.52 8.56 5.65
C THR A 113 -17.50 8.15 6.71
N ASP A 114 -16.41 7.47 6.33
CA ASP A 114 -15.24 7.21 7.18
C ASP A 114 -14.08 8.16 6.82
N PRO A 115 -13.75 9.12 7.70
CA PRO A 115 -12.70 10.09 7.42
C PRO A 115 -11.30 9.47 7.33
N MET A 116 -11.11 8.24 7.84
CA MET A 116 -9.83 7.54 7.87
C MET A 116 -9.67 6.52 6.74
N MET A 117 -10.70 6.31 5.91
CA MET A 117 -10.64 5.34 4.84
C MET A 117 -10.04 5.95 3.57
N CYS A 118 -9.01 5.31 3.04
CA CYS A 118 -8.49 5.63 1.72
C CYS A 118 -9.46 5.15 0.63
N GLY A 119 -9.54 5.91 -0.47
CA GLY A 119 -10.40 5.55 -1.59
C GLY A 119 -10.02 4.20 -2.19
N HIS A 120 -10.99 3.34 -2.41
CA HIS A 120 -10.77 2.01 -2.97
C HIS A 120 -11.88 1.61 -3.93
N ASN A 121 -11.57 0.63 -4.77
CA ASN A 121 -12.56 -0.10 -5.55
C ASN A 121 -12.63 -1.51 -5.00
N THR A 122 -13.83 -1.97 -4.65
CA THR A 122 -14.03 -3.27 -3.99
C THR A 122 -13.44 -4.42 -4.77
N THR A 123 -13.68 -4.49 -6.09
CA THR A 123 -13.14 -5.53 -6.97
C THR A 123 -11.63 -5.47 -7.05
N THR A 124 -11.04 -4.29 -7.24
CA THR A 124 -9.57 -4.14 -7.33
C THR A 124 -8.90 -4.50 -6.01
N SER A 125 -9.40 -4.00 -4.88
CA SER A 125 -8.84 -4.33 -3.56
C SER A 125 -8.98 -5.82 -3.26
N ALA A 126 -10.12 -6.43 -3.57
CA ALA A 126 -10.37 -7.85 -3.37
C ALA A 126 -9.48 -8.76 -4.23
N ALA A 127 -9.20 -8.35 -5.47
CA ALA A 127 -8.37 -9.10 -6.40
C ALA A 127 -6.87 -8.91 -6.13
N CYS A 128 -6.44 -7.69 -5.79
CA CYS A 128 -5.04 -7.40 -5.47
C CYS A 128 -4.68 -7.76 -4.02
N GLN A 129 -5.67 -7.90 -3.15
CA GLN A 129 -5.54 -8.29 -1.74
C GLN A 129 -4.56 -7.41 -0.94
N CYS A 130 -4.44 -6.15 -1.33
CA CYS A 130 -3.51 -5.19 -0.75
C CYS A 130 -4.14 -3.79 -0.67
N ASN A 131 -3.42 -2.86 -0.03
CA ASN A 131 -3.86 -1.49 0.10
C ASN A 131 -3.84 -0.83 -1.29
N THR A 132 -4.95 -0.20 -1.66
CA THR A 132 -5.11 0.51 -2.93
C THR A 132 -5.45 1.97 -2.68
N ASP A 133 -4.91 2.89 -3.48
CA ASP A 133 -5.29 4.31 -3.42
C ASP A 133 -6.01 4.69 -4.72
N THR A 134 -7.34 4.52 -4.73
CA THR A 134 -8.19 4.80 -5.89
C THR A 134 -8.70 6.23 -5.82
N LYS A 135 -8.40 7.02 -6.85
CA LYS A 135 -8.83 8.42 -6.96
C LYS A 135 -9.44 8.72 -8.31
N PHE A 136 -10.44 9.59 -8.33
CA PHE A 136 -11.03 10.10 -9.55
C PHE A 136 -10.14 11.21 -10.15
N VAL A 137 -9.80 11.08 -11.43
CA VAL A 137 -9.04 12.11 -12.17
C VAL A 137 -10.03 12.86 -13.07
N GLY A 138 -10.66 13.89 -12.50
CA GLY A 138 -11.67 14.69 -13.19
C GLY A 138 -11.17 15.99 -13.82
N SER A 139 -9.97 16.44 -13.45
CA SER A 139 -9.42 17.74 -13.88
C SER A 139 -7.94 17.64 -14.22
N GLY A 140 -7.44 18.59 -15.01
CA GLY A 140 -6.03 18.64 -15.42
C GLY A 140 -5.06 18.79 -14.22
N TRP A 141 -5.46 19.53 -13.18
CA TRP A 141 -4.66 19.65 -11.95
C TRP A 141 -4.50 18.30 -11.24
N VAL A 142 -5.60 17.55 -11.07
CA VAL A 142 -5.55 16.22 -10.46
C VAL A 142 -4.74 15.25 -11.33
N GLY A 143 -4.87 15.37 -12.66
CA GLY A 143 -4.05 14.61 -13.61
C GLY A 143 -2.55 14.90 -13.46
N MET A 144 -2.17 16.17 -13.32
CA MET A 144 -0.76 16.55 -13.10
C MET A 144 -0.23 16.00 -11.77
N ALA A 145 -1.00 16.12 -10.70
CA ALA A 145 -0.65 15.56 -9.40
C ALA A 145 -0.48 14.03 -9.47
N MET A 146 -1.37 13.34 -10.19
CA MET A 146 -1.28 11.90 -10.43
C MET A 146 0.00 11.53 -11.20
N SER A 147 0.36 12.27 -12.25
CA SER A 147 1.59 12.02 -13.02
C SER A 147 2.85 12.12 -12.15
N VAL A 148 2.95 13.14 -11.29
CA VAL A 148 4.06 13.30 -10.35
C VAL A 148 4.08 12.15 -9.33
N TYR A 149 2.90 11.76 -8.84
CA TYR A 149 2.75 10.65 -7.90
C TYR A 149 3.23 9.33 -8.52
N MET A 150 2.71 8.98 -9.71
CA MET A 150 3.10 7.78 -10.44
C MET A 150 4.60 7.76 -10.71
N SER A 151 5.17 8.87 -11.20
CA SER A 151 6.61 8.98 -11.50
C SER A 151 7.47 8.76 -10.26
N SER A 152 7.04 9.28 -9.11
CA SER A 152 7.74 9.08 -7.83
C SER A 152 7.68 7.61 -7.39
N TYR A 153 6.59 6.89 -7.67
CA TYR A 153 6.44 5.47 -7.36
C TYR A 153 7.22 4.57 -8.31
N THR A 154 7.24 4.86 -9.61
CA THR A 154 8.11 4.14 -10.55
C THR A 154 9.57 4.36 -10.21
N ALA A 155 9.99 5.59 -9.90
CA ALA A 155 11.36 5.88 -9.46
C ALA A 155 11.74 5.19 -8.13
N LYS A 156 10.76 4.86 -7.27
CA LYS A 156 11.00 4.09 -6.04
C LYS A 156 11.27 2.60 -6.33
N ALA A 157 10.79 2.08 -7.46
CA ALA A 157 10.89 0.67 -7.85
C ALA A 157 12.18 0.30 -8.59
N THR A 158 13.06 1.25 -8.90
CA THR A 158 14.18 1.07 -9.84
C THR A 158 15.51 0.62 -9.24
N ILE A 159 15.60 0.28 -7.96
CA ILE A 159 16.73 -0.54 -7.51
C ILE A 159 16.41 -1.98 -7.89
N GLU A 160 16.67 -2.30 -9.16
CA GLU A 160 16.58 -3.67 -9.65
C GLU A 160 17.53 -4.54 -8.83
N SER A 161 16.95 -5.48 -8.08
CA SER A 161 17.71 -6.46 -7.31
C SER A 161 18.71 -7.20 -8.19
N ALA A 162 18.38 -7.39 -9.48
CA ALA A 162 19.29 -7.92 -10.50
C ALA A 162 20.53 -7.02 -10.69
N ILE A 163 20.38 -5.69 -10.81
CA ILE A 163 21.52 -4.77 -10.92
C ILE A 163 22.39 -4.81 -9.66
N VAL A 164 21.78 -4.83 -8.47
CA VAL A 164 22.51 -4.88 -7.20
C VAL A 164 23.24 -6.22 -7.02
N LEU A 165 22.59 -7.33 -7.36
CA LEU A 165 23.19 -8.67 -7.31
C LEU A 165 24.30 -8.83 -8.34
N SER A 166 24.10 -8.34 -9.57
CA SER A 166 25.13 -8.36 -10.63
C SER A 166 26.32 -7.48 -10.26
N ALA A 167 26.10 -6.31 -9.66
CA ALA A 167 27.18 -5.46 -9.15
C ALA A 167 27.95 -6.13 -7.99
N LEU A 168 27.25 -6.84 -7.09
CA LEU A 168 27.89 -7.62 -6.03
C LEU A 168 28.70 -8.80 -6.58
N ALA A 169 28.13 -9.56 -7.52
CA ALA A 169 28.80 -10.68 -8.17
C ALA A 169 30.08 -10.21 -8.88
N ALA A 170 29.99 -9.12 -9.67
CA ALA A 170 31.15 -8.53 -10.32
C ALA A 170 32.21 -8.03 -9.32
N ALA A 171 31.79 -7.48 -8.16
CA ALA A 171 32.72 -7.05 -7.11
C ALA A 171 33.41 -8.23 -6.41
N ILE A 172 32.71 -9.37 -6.22
CA ILE A 172 33.29 -10.60 -5.67
C ILE A 172 34.30 -11.19 -6.67
N GLU A 173 33.91 -11.33 -7.95
CA GLU A 173 34.79 -11.83 -9.01
C GLU A 173 36.05 -10.97 -9.15
N ALA A 174 35.90 -9.64 -9.14
CA ALA A 174 37.03 -8.71 -9.20
C ALA A 174 37.97 -8.82 -7.99
N ALA A 175 37.44 -9.16 -6.81
CA ALA A 175 38.24 -9.40 -5.61
C ALA A 175 38.97 -10.76 -5.66
N GLU A 176 38.34 -11.80 -6.22
CA GLU A 176 38.97 -13.11 -6.44
C GLU A 176 40.10 -13.02 -7.48
N LEU A 177 39.88 -12.28 -8.57
CA LEU A 177 40.87 -12.04 -9.63
C LEU A 177 42.12 -11.29 -9.16
N LYS A 178 42.01 -10.45 -8.12
CA LYS A 178 43.17 -9.76 -7.53
C LYS A 178 44.11 -10.69 -6.76
N GLY A 179 43.68 -11.92 -6.47
CA GLY A 179 44.51 -12.91 -5.79
C GLY A 179 44.89 -12.51 -4.37
N ASP A 180 44.11 -11.63 -3.73
CA ASP A 180 44.34 -11.23 -2.34
C ASP A 180 44.27 -12.47 -1.44
N GLN A 181 45.22 -12.61 -0.51
CA GLN A 181 45.15 -13.69 0.48
C GLN A 181 43.90 -13.51 1.32
N LEU A 182 42.97 -14.45 1.16
CA LEU A 182 41.73 -14.50 1.89
C LEU A 182 41.99 -14.83 3.36
N THR A 183 41.86 -13.80 4.20
CA THR A 183 41.81 -13.96 5.65
C THR A 183 40.39 -14.31 6.09
N ASP A 184 40.26 -14.93 7.26
CA ASP A 184 38.95 -15.26 7.85
C ASP A 184 38.05 -14.02 8.04
N GLU A 185 38.64 -12.86 8.33
CA GLU A 185 37.91 -11.59 8.46
C GLU A 185 37.30 -11.10 7.13
N ILE A 186 38.01 -11.32 6.02
CA ILE A 186 37.52 -10.95 4.68
C ILE A 186 36.36 -11.86 4.29
N GLU A 187 36.45 -13.17 4.56
CA GLU A 187 35.33 -14.09 4.33
C GLU A 187 34.12 -13.80 5.21
N GLN A 188 34.33 -13.52 6.50
CA GLN A 188 33.23 -13.11 7.39
C GLN A 188 32.53 -11.84 6.87
N SER A 189 33.29 -10.86 6.37
CA SER A 189 32.74 -9.64 5.78
C SER A 189 31.90 -9.91 4.52
N ARG A 190 32.37 -10.80 3.64
CA ARG A 190 31.62 -11.24 2.45
C ARG A 190 30.31 -11.95 2.82
N LEU A 191 30.35 -12.85 3.80
CA LEU A 191 29.17 -13.55 4.31
C LEU A 191 28.13 -12.59 4.89
N VAL A 192 28.56 -11.57 5.64
CA VAL A 192 27.68 -10.53 6.18
C VAL A 192 27.04 -9.69 5.06
N LEU A 193 27.81 -9.28 4.05
CA LEU A 193 27.29 -8.54 2.90
C LEU A 193 26.27 -9.38 2.13
N ARG A 194 26.57 -10.65 1.84
CA ARG A 194 25.66 -11.58 1.16
C ARG A 194 24.37 -11.80 1.95
N ARG A 195 24.47 -12.00 3.27
CA ARG A 195 23.29 -12.18 4.14
C ARG A 195 22.44 -10.91 4.20
N THR A 196 23.07 -9.74 4.30
CA THR A 196 22.39 -8.44 4.29
C THR A 196 21.67 -8.24 2.96
N LEU A 197 22.32 -8.56 1.84
CA LEU A 197 21.71 -8.43 0.52
C LEU A 197 20.51 -9.37 0.34
N ASN A 198 20.63 -10.63 0.75
CA ASN A 198 19.53 -11.58 0.72
C ASN A 198 18.34 -11.12 1.57
N ILE A 199 18.60 -10.50 2.73
CA ILE A 199 17.55 -9.90 3.56
C ILE A 199 16.94 -8.68 2.85
N MET A 200 17.73 -7.81 2.21
CA MET A 200 17.22 -6.65 1.48
C MET A 200 16.35 -7.07 0.29
N VAL A 201 16.78 -8.07 -0.48
CA VAL A 201 16.02 -8.59 -1.63
C VAL A 201 14.79 -9.35 -1.16
N GLY A 202 14.91 -10.19 -0.13
CA GLY A 202 13.78 -10.95 0.43
C GLY A 202 12.73 -10.09 1.15
N ARG A 203 13.08 -8.86 1.56
CA ARG A 203 12.14 -7.87 2.11
C ARG A 203 11.57 -6.93 1.05
N ARG A 204 11.87 -7.15 -0.23
CA ARG A 204 11.24 -6.39 -1.31
C ARG A 204 9.77 -6.75 -1.33
N GLU A 205 8.92 -5.73 -1.21
CA GLU A 205 7.50 -5.86 -1.47
C GLU A 205 7.30 -6.07 -2.97
N LEU A 206 6.90 -7.28 -3.35
CA LEU A 206 6.45 -7.61 -4.70
C LEU A 206 4.93 -7.58 -4.72
N SER A 207 4.34 -7.03 -5.78
CA SER A 207 2.89 -7.13 -5.95
C SER A 207 2.50 -8.57 -6.26
N GLY A 208 1.26 -8.96 -5.95
CA GLY A 208 0.76 -10.30 -6.27
C GLY A 208 0.91 -10.67 -7.75
N GLN A 209 0.77 -9.71 -8.67
CA GLN A 209 0.99 -9.95 -10.11
C GLN A 209 2.47 -10.27 -10.42
N GLN A 210 3.42 -9.66 -9.72
CA GLN A 210 4.85 -9.91 -9.90
C GLN A 210 5.28 -11.29 -9.40
N VAL A 211 4.52 -11.89 -8.47
CA VAL A 211 4.78 -13.23 -7.94
C VAL A 211 4.12 -14.31 -8.80
N ALA A 212 3.00 -13.99 -9.47
CA ALA A 212 2.24 -14.94 -10.27
C ALA A 212 2.72 -15.08 -11.73
N ALA A 213 3.52 -14.13 -12.23
CA ALA A 213 4.11 -14.14 -13.57
C ALA A 213 5.41 -14.96 -13.63
#